data_AF-A0A7S4L7W8-F1
#
_entry.id   AF-A0A7S4L7W8-F1
#
_cell.length_a   1.000
_cell.length_b   1.000
_cell.length_c   1.000
_cell.angle_alpha   90.00
_cell.angle_beta   90.00
_cell.angle_gamma   90.00
#
_symmetry.space_group_name_H-M   'P 1'
#
loop_
_entity.id
_entity.type
_entity.pdbx_description
1 polymer ?
#
loop_
_entity_poly.entity_id
_entity_poly.type
_entity_poly.pdbx_seq_one_letter_code
_entity_poly.pdbx_strand_id
1 'polypeptide(L)'
;ADIPVYTGHYHRPQKLWGTAHDRRRFPVQYVGSPYQTSMSEAHEDKFLLVLNANKNWTVEEEIPMQIGRRHYIAKSIDELEEKILKWEPCVGDRIQLTVDDPIGARQRLSKFNLSGVSLEVREKVPELKQARIPK
;
A
#
# COMPACT_ATOMS: atom_id res chain seq x y z
N ALA A 1 17.63 -30.10 -5.80
CA ALA A 1 17.99 -28.70 -5.50
C ALA A 1 16.75 -28.03 -4.93
N ASP A 2 16.92 -27.22 -3.89
CA ASP A 2 15.82 -26.40 -3.34
C ASP A 2 15.61 -25.21 -4.28
N ILE A 3 14.49 -25.20 -5.00
CA ILE A 3 14.14 -24.13 -5.96
C ILE A 3 13.21 -23.15 -5.24
N PRO A 4 13.50 -21.83 -5.23
CA PRO A 4 12.61 -20.84 -4.63
C PRO A 4 11.22 -20.84 -5.30
N VAL A 5 10.18 -20.59 -4.51
CA VAL A 5 8.80 -20.56 -5.01
C VAL A 5 8.31 -19.13 -5.09
N TYR A 6 7.94 -18.70 -6.29
CA TYR A 6 7.29 -17.42 -6.55
C TYR A 6 5.84 -17.66 -6.94
N THR A 7 4.89 -16.97 -6.30
CA THR A 7 3.46 -17.25 -6.48
C THR A 7 2.60 -15.98 -6.40
N GLY A 8 1.40 -16.05 -6.98
CA GLY A 8 0.35 -15.02 -6.91
C GLY A 8 -0.67 -15.29 -5.80
N HIS A 9 -1.90 -14.79 -5.96
CA HIS A 9 -3.04 -14.82 -5.02
C HIS A 9 -3.10 -13.67 -4.01
N TYR A 10 -2.04 -13.44 -3.22
CA TYR A 10 -1.98 -12.23 -2.39
C TYR A 10 -1.46 -11.05 -3.20
N HIS A 11 -2.11 -9.90 -3.05
CA HIS A 11 -1.79 -8.70 -3.83
C HIS A 11 -0.63 -7.89 -3.24
N ARG A 12 -0.41 -8.04 -1.93
CA ARG A 12 0.77 -7.49 -1.26
C ARG A 12 1.99 -8.37 -1.54
N PRO A 13 3.07 -7.81 -2.09
CA PRO A 13 4.32 -8.55 -2.20
C PRO A 13 4.89 -8.86 -0.81
N GLN A 14 5.25 -10.12 -0.56
CA GLN A 14 5.75 -10.56 0.74
C GLN A 14 6.51 -11.89 0.65
N LYS A 15 7.51 -12.06 1.54
CA LYS A 15 8.25 -13.31 1.69
C LYS A 15 7.76 -14.04 2.93
N LEU A 16 7.29 -15.27 2.77
CA LEU A 16 6.96 -16.16 3.87
C LEU A 16 8.11 -17.15 4.08
N TRP A 17 8.60 -17.19 5.30
CA TRP A 17 9.56 -18.19 5.75
C TRP A 17 8.77 -19.32 6.42
N GLY A 18 9.15 -20.57 6.15
CA GLY A 18 8.57 -21.72 6.84
C GLY A 18 8.72 -21.57 8.35
N THR A 19 7.72 -22.02 9.12
CA THR A 19 7.86 -22.15 10.58
C THR A 19 8.78 -23.32 10.90
N ALA A 20 9.25 -23.44 12.15
CA ALA A 20 10.13 -24.54 12.57
C ALA A 20 9.53 -25.96 12.34
N HIS A 21 8.24 -26.07 12.05
CA HIS A 21 7.53 -27.31 11.72
C HIS A 21 7.30 -27.52 10.20
N ASP A 22 7.63 -26.53 9.36
CA ASP A 22 7.56 -26.65 7.92
C ASP A 22 8.82 -27.38 7.41
N ARG A 23 8.62 -28.47 6.66
CA ARG A 23 9.72 -29.22 6.04
C ARG A 23 10.35 -28.45 4.86
N ARG A 24 9.75 -27.35 4.42
CA ARG A 24 10.31 -26.45 3.41
C ARG A 24 11.41 -25.59 4.04
N ARG A 25 12.65 -25.81 3.61
CA ARG A 25 13.80 -24.98 4.00
C ARG A 25 13.90 -23.65 3.25
N PHE A 26 13.00 -23.39 2.30
CA PHE A 26 13.13 -22.28 1.36
C PHE A 26 11.93 -21.32 1.42
N PRO A 27 12.16 -20.01 1.22
CA PRO A 27 11.13 -18.99 1.30
C PRO A 27 10.14 -19.10 0.12
N VAL A 28 8.86 -18.89 0.41
CA VAL A 28 7.82 -18.65 -0.60
C VAL A 28 7.68 -17.14 -0.75
N GLN A 29 7.84 -16.60 -1.96
CA GLN A 29 7.64 -15.20 -2.26
C GLN A 29 6.32 -15.00 -3.00
N TYR A 30 5.39 -14.28 -2.37
CA TYR A 30 4.24 -13.72 -3.07
C TYR A 30 4.70 -12.49 -3.83
N VAL A 31 4.49 -12.49 -5.14
CA VAL A 31 4.92 -11.39 -6.03
C VAL A 31 3.98 -10.19 -5.97
N GLY A 32 2.75 -10.38 -5.51
CA GLY A 32 1.75 -9.32 -5.48
C GLY A 32 1.04 -9.12 -6.82
N SER A 33 0.15 -8.13 -6.85
CA SER A 33 -0.46 -7.61 -8.06
C SER A 33 0.49 -6.61 -8.77
N PRO A 34 0.35 -6.39 -10.09
CA PRO A 34 1.20 -5.45 -10.83
C PRO A 34 0.87 -3.97 -10.54
N TYR A 35 -0.28 -3.70 -9.91
CA TYR A 35 -0.72 -2.38 -9.46
C TYR A 35 -1.57 -2.52 -8.19
N GLN A 36 -1.79 -1.41 -7.48
CA GLN A 36 -2.62 -1.39 -6.28
C GLN A 36 -4.09 -1.56 -6.66
N THR A 37 -4.72 -2.63 -6.17
CA THR A 37 -6.11 -2.95 -6.53
C THR A 37 -7.13 -2.32 -5.58
N SER A 38 -6.68 -1.96 -4.37
CA SER A 38 -7.54 -1.50 -3.28
C SER A 38 -6.83 -0.49 -2.39
N MET A 39 -7.60 0.25 -1.58
CA MET A 39 -7.06 1.22 -0.61
C MET A 39 -6.23 0.56 0.50
N SER A 40 -6.43 -0.73 0.80
CA SER A 40 -5.59 -1.44 1.78
C SER A 40 -4.15 -1.64 1.31
N GLU A 41 -3.89 -1.48 0.01
CA GLU A 41 -2.56 -1.54 -0.58
C GLU A 41 -1.96 -0.14 -0.78
N ALA A 42 -2.54 0.90 -0.16
CA ALA A 42 -2.01 2.25 -0.26
C ALA A 42 -0.55 2.30 0.18
N HIS A 43 0.25 3.06 -0.59
CA HIS A 43 1.71 3.17 -0.43
C HIS A 43 2.50 1.88 -0.66
N GLU A 44 1.90 0.76 -1.06
CA GLU A 44 2.66 -0.45 -1.37
C GLU A 44 3.40 -0.29 -2.69
N ASP A 45 4.71 -0.54 -2.65
CA ASP A 45 5.53 -0.68 -3.85
C ASP A 45 5.17 -1.98 -4.59
N LYS A 46 4.95 -1.86 -5.90
CA LYS A 46 4.70 -3.00 -6.78
C LYS A 46 5.90 -3.20 -7.68
N PHE A 47 6.17 -4.44 -8.06
CA PHE A 47 7.36 -4.79 -8.85
C PHE A 47 7.13 -6.00 -9.74
N LEU A 48 7.90 -6.07 -10.81
CA LEU A 48 8.10 -7.26 -11.62
C LEU A 48 9.44 -7.90 -11.22
N LEU A 49 9.44 -9.20 -10.98
CA LEU A 49 10.66 -9.95 -10.68
C LEU A 49 11.27 -10.52 -11.96
N VAL A 50 12.55 -10.26 -12.19
CA VAL A 50 13.36 -10.93 -13.20
C VAL A 50 14.11 -12.08 -12.53
N LEU A 51 13.91 -13.30 -13.01
CA LEU A 51 14.51 -14.50 -12.44
C LEU A 51 15.57 -15.08 -13.38
N ASN A 52 16.70 -15.53 -12.82
CA ASN A 52 17.79 -16.08 -13.60
C ASN A 52 17.85 -17.61 -13.52
N ALA A 53 17.51 -18.28 -14.63
CA ALA A 53 17.50 -19.75 -14.72
C ALA A 53 18.88 -20.38 -14.47
N ASN A 54 19.97 -19.72 -14.90
CA ASN A 54 21.34 -20.20 -14.71
C ASN A 54 21.82 -20.06 -13.26
N LYS A 55 21.12 -19.26 -12.45
CA LYS A 55 21.38 -19.06 -11.02
C LYS A 55 20.27 -19.68 -10.15
N ASN A 56 19.73 -20.83 -10.56
CA ASN A 56 18.69 -21.56 -9.80
C ASN A 56 17.45 -20.71 -9.51
N TRP A 57 17.02 -19.91 -10.50
CA TRP A 57 15.83 -19.06 -10.44
C TRP A 57 15.85 -17.99 -9.33
N THR A 58 17.04 -17.55 -8.89
CA THR A 58 17.14 -16.41 -7.98
C THR A 58 16.70 -15.11 -8.64
N VAL A 59 16.19 -14.17 -7.84
CA VAL A 59 15.88 -12.81 -8.28
C VAL A 59 17.17 -12.12 -8.73
N GLU A 60 17.20 -11.70 -9.99
CA GLU A 60 18.29 -10.90 -10.56
C GLU A 60 17.97 -9.40 -10.49
N GLU A 61 16.70 -9.04 -10.65
CA GLU A 61 16.23 -7.66 -10.62
C GLU A 61 14.78 -7.58 -10.12
N GLU A 62 14.48 -6.49 -9.41
CA GLU A 62 13.11 -6.06 -9.10
C GLU A 62 12.85 -4.76 -9.86
N ILE A 63 11.98 -4.81 -10.88
CA ILE A 63 11.64 -3.65 -11.70
C ILE A 63 10.42 -2.96 -11.06
N PRO A 64 10.56 -1.72 -10.54
CA PRO A 64 9.43 -1.01 -9.94
C PRO A 64 8.31 -0.77 -10.94
N MET A 65 7.08 -1.04 -10.52
CA MET A 65 5.88 -0.83 -11.34
C MET A 65 5.07 0.34 -10.79
N GLN A 66 4.98 1.39 -11.60
CA GLN A 66 4.12 2.55 -11.34
C GLN A 66 3.04 2.64 -12.43
N ILE A 67 2.24 1.56 -12.54
CA ILE A 67 1.15 1.50 -13.51
C ILE A 67 -0.20 1.52 -12.80
N GLY A 68 -1.22 2.00 -13.51
CA GLY A 68 -2.58 2.07 -13.00
C GLY A 68 -2.75 3.11 -11.87
N ARG A 69 -3.88 3.00 -11.17
CA ARG A 69 -4.25 3.90 -10.07
C ARG A 69 -3.38 3.64 -8.84
N ARG A 70 -2.79 4.70 -8.27
CA ARG A 70 -2.15 4.67 -6.96
C ARG A 70 -3.12 5.14 -5.87
N HIS A 71 -2.91 4.62 -4.68
CA HIS A 71 -3.70 4.86 -3.49
C HIS A 71 -2.81 5.44 -2.40
N TYR A 72 -3.30 6.51 -1.78
CA TYR A 72 -2.62 7.20 -0.70
C TYR A 72 -3.57 7.38 0.48
N ILE A 73 -3.03 7.25 1.69
CA ILE A 73 -3.75 7.49 2.95
C ILE A 73 -2.97 8.52 3.78
N ALA A 74 -3.66 9.55 4.24
CA ALA A 74 -3.20 10.50 5.25
C ALA A 74 -4.18 10.55 6.43
N LYS A 75 -3.66 10.62 7.66
CA LYS A 75 -4.41 10.60 8.93
C LYS A 75 -4.67 11.98 9.50
N SER A 76 -4.12 13.02 8.88
CA SER A 76 -4.40 14.42 9.17
C SER A 76 -4.18 15.27 7.92
N ILE A 77 -4.71 16.48 7.94
CA ILE A 77 -4.48 17.45 6.86
C ILE A 77 -3.00 17.85 6.79
N ASP A 78 -2.33 18.03 7.93
CA ASP A 78 -0.92 18.41 7.95
C ASP A 78 -0.03 17.32 7.35
N GLU A 79 -0.32 16.03 7.65
CA GLU A 79 0.39 14.91 7.03
C GLU A 79 0.20 14.90 5.50
N LEU A 80 -1.01 15.18 5.03
CA LEU A 80 -1.26 15.26 3.59
C LEU A 80 -0.48 16.41 2.97
N GLU A 81 -0.50 17.61 3.56
CA GLU A 81 0.21 18.77 3.03
C GLU A 81 1.73 18.56 2.94
N GLU A 82 2.32 17.87 3.92
CA GLU A 82 3.75 17.51 3.89
C GLU A 82 4.06 16.48 2.81
N LYS A 83 3.19 15.46 2.65
CA LYS A 83 3.48 14.32 1.78
C LYS A 83 3.06 14.52 0.33
N ILE A 84 2.10 15.39 0.05
CA ILE A 84 1.52 15.53 -1.29
C ILE A 84 2.54 15.94 -2.35
N LEU A 85 3.53 16.74 -1.97
CA LEU A 85 4.66 17.12 -2.83
C LEU A 85 5.58 15.93 -3.16
N LYS A 86 5.72 14.99 -2.23
CA LYS A 86 6.51 13.77 -2.43
C LYS A 86 5.73 12.70 -3.20
N TRP A 87 4.43 12.62 -2.96
CA TRP A 87 3.56 11.61 -3.60
C TRP A 87 3.31 11.92 -5.07
N GLU A 88 3.33 13.19 -5.45
CA GLU A 88 3.09 13.67 -6.82
C GLU A 88 1.86 12.97 -7.43
N PRO A 89 0.67 13.06 -6.78
CA PRO A 89 -0.52 12.36 -7.24
C PRO A 89 -0.93 12.87 -8.62
N CYS A 90 -1.33 11.94 -9.48
CA CYS A 90 -1.69 12.24 -10.87
C CYS A 90 -3.12 11.81 -11.18
N VAL A 91 -3.58 12.15 -12.39
CA VAL A 91 -4.93 11.84 -12.85
C VAL A 91 -5.22 10.34 -12.69
N GLY A 92 -6.30 10.02 -11.99
CA GLY A 92 -6.74 8.65 -11.73
C GLY A 92 -6.36 8.11 -10.35
N ASP A 93 -5.40 8.73 -9.65
CA ASP A 93 -5.02 8.35 -8.29
C ASP A 93 -6.13 8.62 -7.27
N ARG A 94 -6.06 7.96 -6.11
CA ARG A 94 -7.01 8.12 -5.02
C ARG A 94 -6.31 8.45 -3.72
N ILE A 95 -6.80 9.47 -3.02
CA ILE A 95 -6.31 9.89 -1.71
C ILE A 95 -7.46 9.74 -0.71
N GLN A 96 -7.20 9.03 0.39
CA GLN A 96 -8.07 9.00 1.55
C GLN A 96 -7.46 9.85 2.67
N LEU A 97 -8.19 10.87 3.09
CA LEU A 97 -7.83 11.76 4.18
C LEU A 97 -8.78 11.53 5.36
N THR A 98 -8.24 11.32 6.56
CA THR A 98 -9.04 11.25 7.80
C THR A 98 -8.75 12.48 8.67
N VAL A 99 -9.77 13.24 9.06
CA VAL A 99 -9.64 14.53 9.76
C VAL A 99 -10.75 14.76 10.77
N ASP A 100 -10.53 15.67 11.72
CA ASP A 100 -11.53 16.12 12.69
C ASP A 100 -12.45 17.21 12.10
N ASP A 101 -11.96 18.04 11.17
CA ASP A 101 -12.73 19.07 10.48
C ASP A 101 -12.67 18.88 8.94
N PRO A 102 -13.66 18.19 8.35
CA PRO A 102 -13.72 17.97 6.90
C PRO A 102 -13.85 19.26 6.08
N ILE A 103 -14.49 20.30 6.60
CA ILE A 103 -14.72 21.56 5.88
C ILE A 103 -13.43 22.35 5.80
N GLY A 104 -12.75 22.56 6.93
CA GLY A 104 -11.45 23.24 6.97
C GLY A 104 -10.39 22.49 6.17
N ALA A 105 -10.40 21.16 6.19
CA ALA A 105 -9.51 20.35 5.37
C ALA A 105 -9.71 20.61 3.87
N ARG A 106 -10.97 20.66 3.38
CA ARG A 106 -11.24 20.97 1.96
C ARG A 106 -10.80 22.37 1.56
N GLN A 107 -11.01 23.36 2.43
CA GLN A 107 -10.52 24.72 2.19
C GLN A 107 -9.00 24.77 2.07
N ARG A 108 -8.28 24.12 2.99
CA ARG A 108 -6.82 24.01 2.93
C ARG A 108 -6.33 23.29 1.68
N LEU A 109 -7.04 22.25 1.24
CA LEU A 109 -6.67 21.50 0.05
C LEU A 109 -6.90 22.23 -1.28
N SER A 110 -7.71 23.29 -1.28
CA SER A 110 -7.95 24.10 -2.49
C SER A 110 -6.68 24.72 -3.08
N LYS A 111 -5.60 24.85 -2.27
CA LYS A 111 -4.29 25.34 -2.73
C LYS A 111 -3.51 24.33 -3.58
N PHE A 112 -3.90 23.05 -3.59
CA PHE A 112 -3.25 22.02 -4.39
C PHE A 112 -4.02 21.72 -5.66
N ASN A 113 -3.29 21.54 -6.76
CA ASN A 113 -3.89 21.05 -8.00
C ASN A 113 -4.11 19.54 -7.92
N LEU A 114 -5.29 19.13 -7.47
CA LEU A 114 -5.73 17.73 -7.40
C LEU A 114 -6.73 17.38 -8.50
N SER A 115 -6.66 18.08 -9.63
CA SER A 115 -7.53 17.80 -10.77
C SER A 115 -7.33 16.37 -11.26
N GLY A 116 -8.44 15.62 -11.38
CA GLY A 116 -8.43 14.22 -11.78
C GLY A 116 -8.00 13.24 -10.68
N VAL A 117 -7.66 13.70 -9.47
CA VAL A 117 -7.39 12.85 -8.30
C VAL A 117 -8.70 12.64 -7.53
N SER A 118 -9.02 11.39 -7.19
CA SER A 118 -10.17 11.06 -6.36
C SER A 118 -9.85 11.29 -4.88
N LEU A 119 -10.29 12.41 -4.32
CA LEU A 119 -10.12 12.73 -2.90
C LEU A 119 -11.34 12.30 -2.05
N GLU A 120 -11.10 11.44 -1.07
CA GLU A 120 -12.09 11.02 -0.08
C GLU A 120 -11.71 11.56 1.31
N VAL A 121 -12.51 12.50 1.83
CA VAL A 121 -12.32 13.08 3.18
C VAL A 121 -13.28 12.41 4.15
N ARG A 122 -12.76 11.74 5.17
CA ARG A 122 -13.50 11.06 6.23
C ARG A 122 -13.33 11.81 7.55
N GLU A 123 -14.41 11.92 8.29
CA GLU A 123 -14.38 12.43 9.66
C GLU A 123 -13.85 11.35 10.62
N LYS A 124 -13.01 11.71 11.59
CA LYS A 124 -12.62 10.79 12.66
C LYS A 124 -13.84 10.47 13.51
N VAL A 125 -14.19 9.19 13.61
CA VAL A 125 -15.20 8.74 14.56
C VAL A 125 -14.56 8.66 15.95
N PRO A 126 -15.13 9.31 16.98
CA PRO A 126 -14.63 9.19 18.35
C PRO A 126 -14.62 7.73 18.79
N GLU A 127 -13.51 7.25 19.37
CA GLU A 127 -13.49 5.92 19.98
C GLU A 127 -14.53 5.87 21.09
N LEU A 128 -15.56 5.02 20.90
CA LEU A 128 -16.45 4.64 21.99
C LEU A 128 -15.60 3.91 23.03
N LYS A 129 -15.29 4.57 24.15
CA LYS A 129 -14.68 3.92 25.30
C LYS A 129 -15.58 2.76 25.71
N GLN A 130 -15.13 1.53 25.46
CA GLN A 130 -15.82 0.34 25.96
C GLN A 130 -15.88 0.46 27.48
N ALA A 131 -17.08 0.71 28.01
CA ALA A 131 -17.33 0.67 29.43
C ALA A 131 -16.96 -0.74 29.91
N ARG A 132 -15.91 -0.84 30.74
CA ARG A 132 -15.61 -2.09 31.44
C ARG A 132 -16.80 -2.41 32.34
N ILE A 133 -17.50 -3.51 32.03
CA ILE A 133 -18.49 -4.08 32.94
C ILE A 133 -17.70 -4.60 34.15
N PRO A 134 -17.90 -4.07 35.37
CA PRO A 134 -17.24 -4.62 36.55
C PRO A 134 -17.71 -6.06 36.77
N LYS A 135 -16.76 -6.95 37.05
CA LYS A 135 -17.02 -8.34 37.45
C LYS A 135 -17.59 -8.40 38.86
#